data_AF-A0A2E1Y996-F1
#
_entry.id   AF-A0A2E1Y996-F1
#
_cell.length_a   1.000
_cell.length_b   1.000
_cell.length_c   1.000
_cell.angle_alpha   90.00
_cell.angle_beta   90.00
_cell.angle_gamma   90.00
#
_symmetry.space_group_name_H-M   'P 1'
#
loop_
_entity.id
_entity.type
_entity.pdbx_description
1 polymer ?
#
loop_
_entity_poly.entity_id
_entity_poly.type
_entity_poly.pdbx_seq_one_letter_code
_entity_poly.pdbx_strand_id
1 'polypeptide(L)'
;MKLFPTGSDGVAQGCPLSALAGNIVLEDFDRKMNARGITCIRYIDDFILLGKSRASVEKALNVARSLLQGLGMDTYDPTKDREKAFSGSIDSGFSFLGYELIPGEYPPSTKARENLIHQIRILIEDGKRSIAKVMRGAELRSNERCYAQSLVAIDNTIKGWRASFRCANSPMQFADLDRKIDRELHDFRRYFLEKMTEADGRQRRLATRVQLLKKYTN
;
A
#
# COMPACT_ATOMS: atom_id res chain seq x y z
N MET A 1 -14.63 6.78 -31.13
CA MET A 1 -13.88 6.52 -29.88
C MET A 1 -14.90 6.21 -28.78
N LYS A 2 -15.17 4.93 -28.48
CA LYS A 2 -16.06 4.54 -27.38
C LYS A 2 -15.28 4.71 -26.07
N LEU A 3 -15.50 5.83 -25.38
CA LEU A 3 -14.79 6.20 -24.14
C LEU A 3 -15.27 5.43 -22.91
N PHE A 4 -16.37 4.69 -23.00
CA PHE A 4 -16.94 3.93 -21.89
C PHE A 4 -17.15 2.46 -22.27
N PRO A 5 -16.80 1.51 -21.39
CA PRO A 5 -17.10 0.10 -21.62
C PRO A 5 -18.62 -0.08 -21.72
N THR A 6 -19.07 -0.71 -22.81
CA THR A 6 -20.50 -1.01 -23.07
C THR A 6 -20.91 -2.37 -22.50
N GLY A 7 -20.29 -2.79 -21.39
CA GLY A 7 -20.76 -3.95 -20.64
C GLY A 7 -22.10 -3.64 -20.00
N SER A 8 -22.96 -4.64 -19.85
CA SER A 8 -24.23 -4.51 -19.12
C SER A 8 -24.03 -4.20 -17.63
N ASP A 9 -22.83 -4.47 -17.10
CA ASP A 9 -22.52 -4.41 -15.68
C ASP A 9 -21.18 -3.69 -15.41
N GLY A 10 -21.19 -2.75 -14.47
CA GLY A 10 -20.01 -2.04 -13.96
C GLY A 10 -19.78 -0.64 -14.54
N VAL A 11 -19.14 0.23 -13.75
CA VAL A 11 -18.67 1.56 -14.19
C VAL A 11 -17.19 1.46 -14.54
N ALA A 12 -16.72 2.25 -15.51
CA ALA A 12 -15.30 2.32 -15.87
C ALA A 12 -14.42 2.64 -14.64
N GLN A 13 -13.52 1.73 -14.28
CA GLN A 13 -12.57 1.89 -13.19
C GLN A 13 -11.64 3.08 -13.50
N GLY A 14 -11.59 4.07 -12.60
CA GLY A 14 -10.82 5.31 -12.79
C GLY A 14 -11.63 6.50 -13.31
N CYS A 15 -12.93 6.35 -13.54
CA CYS A 15 -13.83 7.48 -13.74
C CYS A 15 -14.17 8.12 -12.38
N PRO A 16 -13.92 9.42 -12.14
CA PRO A 16 -14.26 10.07 -10.86
C PRO A 16 -15.73 9.90 -10.45
N LEU A 17 -16.64 9.77 -11.42
CA LEU A 17 -18.06 9.55 -11.18
C LEU A 17 -18.39 8.15 -10.63
N SER A 18 -17.53 7.14 -10.83
CA SER A 18 -17.81 5.77 -10.37
C SER A 18 -17.89 5.69 -8.84
N ALA A 19 -17.00 6.41 -8.14
CA ALA A 19 -17.00 6.47 -6.68
C ALA A 19 -18.26 7.16 -6.12
N LEU A 20 -18.71 8.23 -6.77
CA LEU A 20 -19.95 8.91 -6.40
C LEU A 20 -21.17 8.02 -6.66
N ALA A 21 -21.23 7.40 -7.84
CA ALA A 21 -22.32 6.50 -8.21
C ALA A 21 -22.43 5.31 -7.25
N GLY A 22 -21.31 4.69 -6.88
CA GLY A 22 -21.29 3.61 -5.89
C GLY A 22 -21.83 4.05 -4.53
N ASN A 23 -21.47 5.25 -4.06
CA ASN A 23 -22.01 5.78 -2.80
C ASN A 23 -23.51 6.09 -2.87
N ILE A 24 -24.01 6.62 -3.98
CA ILE A 24 -25.46 6.88 -4.16
C ILE A 24 -26.24 5.57 -4.16
N VAL A 25 -25.77 4.57 -4.91
CA VAL A 25 -26.43 3.25 -4.99
C VAL A 25 -26.47 2.56 -3.61
N LEU A 26 -25.43 2.73 -2.80
CA LEU A 26 -25.31 2.08 -1.49
C LEU A 26 -25.82 2.94 -0.31
N GLU A 27 -26.30 4.16 -0.53
CA GLU A 27 -26.86 5.02 0.54
C GLU A 27 -28.01 4.32 1.27
N ASP A 28 -28.92 3.73 0.49
CA ASP A 28 -30.11 3.08 1.03
C ASP A 28 -29.76 1.77 1.76
N PHE A 29 -28.67 1.11 1.37
CA PHE A 29 -28.08 0.00 2.08
C PHE A 29 -27.56 0.45 3.45
N ASP A 30 -26.75 1.52 3.50
CA ASP A 30 -26.17 2.03 4.76
C ASP A 30 -27.25 2.42 5.77
N ARG A 31 -28.30 3.10 5.29
CA ARG A 31 -29.45 3.50 6.11
C ARG A 31 -30.18 2.30 6.70
N LYS A 32 -30.46 1.28 5.88
CA LYS A 32 -31.17 0.06 6.33
C LYS A 32 -30.33 -0.78 7.29
N MET A 33 -29.02 -0.86 7.08
CA MET A 33 -28.11 -1.62 7.94
C MET A 33 -27.95 -0.99 9.32
N ASN A 34 -27.81 0.33 9.39
CA ASN A 34 -27.64 1.06 10.66
C ASN A 34 -28.95 1.27 11.46
N ALA A 35 -30.12 0.99 10.89
CA ALA A 35 -31.41 1.13 11.58
C ALA A 35 -31.75 -0.02 12.54
N ARG A 36 -30.94 -1.09 12.63
CA ARG A 36 -31.32 -2.37 13.26
C ARG A 36 -30.50 -2.73 14.51
N GLY A 37 -29.89 -1.75 15.17
CA GLY A 37 -29.06 -1.98 16.37
C GLY A 37 -27.72 -2.67 16.10
N ILE A 38 -27.30 -2.70 14.83
CA ILE A 38 -25.98 -3.10 14.36
C ILE A 38 -25.30 -1.85 13.84
N THR A 39 -24.00 -1.72 14.09
CA THR A 39 -23.19 -0.65 13.52
C THR A 39 -22.56 -1.17 12.23
N CYS A 40 -22.94 -0.59 11.10
CA CYS A 40 -22.33 -0.86 9.80
C CYS A 40 -21.43 0.31 9.42
N ILE A 41 -20.14 0.04 9.22
CA ILE A 41 -19.15 1.03 8.77
C ILE A 41 -18.67 0.58 7.39
N ARG A 42 -18.84 1.44 6.39
CA ARG A 42 -18.49 1.17 4.99
C ARG A 42 -17.44 2.17 4.48
N TYR A 43 -16.52 1.67 3.66
CA TYR A 43 -15.56 2.43 2.88
C TYR A 43 -15.57 1.92 1.44
N ILE A 44 -16.20 2.68 0.55
CA ILE A 44 -16.44 2.27 -0.84
C ILE A 44 -17.14 0.90 -0.86
N ASP A 45 -16.45 -0.16 -1.30
CA ASP A 45 -17.00 -1.51 -1.44
C ASP A 45 -16.75 -2.37 -0.18
N ASP A 46 -15.82 -1.97 0.69
CA ASP A 46 -15.48 -2.70 1.91
C ASP A 46 -16.35 -2.24 3.07
N PHE A 47 -16.89 -3.16 3.88
CA PHE A 47 -17.66 -2.82 5.07
C PHE A 47 -17.43 -3.78 6.23
N ILE A 48 -17.71 -3.31 7.45
CA ILE A 48 -17.68 -4.10 8.68
C ILE A 48 -19.02 -3.97 9.42
N LEU A 49 -19.45 -5.07 10.03
CA LEU A 49 -20.67 -5.16 10.84
C LEU A 49 -20.30 -5.46 12.29
N LEU A 50 -20.69 -4.57 13.20
CA LEU A 50 -20.41 -4.69 14.64
C LEU A 50 -21.71 -4.83 15.42
N GLY A 51 -21.74 -5.77 16.36
CA GLY A 51 -22.91 -6.06 17.18
C GLY A 51 -22.55 -6.71 18.51
N LYS A 52 -23.50 -6.74 19.44
CA LYS A 52 -23.29 -7.26 20.81
C LYS A 52 -23.11 -8.78 20.87
N SER A 53 -23.59 -9.50 19.87
CA SER A 53 -23.48 -10.96 19.83
C SER A 53 -23.21 -11.45 18.41
N ARG A 54 -22.51 -12.58 18.30
CA ARG A 54 -22.23 -13.24 17.02
C ARG A 54 -23.51 -13.50 16.21
N ALA A 55 -24.55 -14.02 16.87
CA ALA A 55 -25.84 -14.29 16.22
C ALA A 55 -26.50 -13.01 15.64
N SER A 56 -26.37 -11.87 16.32
CA SER A 56 -26.88 -10.60 15.80
C SER A 56 -26.14 -10.14 14.54
N VAL A 57 -24.81 -10.30 14.51
CA VAL A 57 -23.97 -9.95 13.37
C VAL A 57 -24.21 -10.89 12.19
N GLU A 58 -24.34 -12.19 12.43
CA GLU A 58 -24.65 -13.18 11.38
C GLU A 58 -26.04 -12.91 10.76
N LYS A 59 -27.03 -12.56 11.58
CA LYS A 59 -28.34 -12.12 11.08
C LYS A 59 -28.23 -10.85 10.23
N ALA A 60 -27.40 -9.89 10.66
CA ALA A 60 -27.15 -8.66 9.90
C ALA A 60 -26.46 -8.95 8.57
N LEU A 61 -25.50 -9.86 8.53
CA LEU A 61 -24.83 -10.28 7.30
C LEU A 61 -25.81 -10.89 6.29
N ASN A 62 -26.76 -11.71 6.74
CA ASN A 62 -27.81 -12.26 5.87
C ASN A 62 -28.72 -11.15 5.30
N VAL A 63 -29.04 -10.13 6.10
CA VAL A 63 -29.78 -8.96 5.63
C VAL A 63 -28.94 -8.17 4.61
N ALA A 64 -27.66 -7.95 4.89
CA ALA A 64 -26.75 -7.25 4.00
C ALA A 64 -26.70 -7.94 2.63
N ARG A 65 -26.54 -9.27 2.61
CA ARG A 65 -26.58 -10.10 1.39
C ARG A 65 -27.88 -9.89 0.61
N SER A 66 -29.02 -9.98 1.27
CA SER A 66 -30.31 -9.81 0.60
C SER A 66 -30.48 -8.41 0.00
N LEU A 67 -30.01 -7.37 0.69
CA LEU A 67 -30.03 -5.99 0.18
C LEU A 67 -29.11 -5.82 -1.02
N LEU A 68 -27.87 -6.34 -0.95
CA LEU A 68 -26.90 -6.26 -2.03
C LEU A 68 -27.36 -7.06 -3.26
N GLN A 69 -27.93 -8.25 -3.07
CA GLN A 69 -28.48 -9.05 -4.16
C GLN A 69 -29.62 -8.32 -4.90
N GLY A 70 -30.45 -7.57 -4.16
CA GLY A 70 -31.47 -6.70 -4.76
C GLY A 70 -30.90 -5.58 -5.65
N LEU A 71 -29.62 -5.25 -5.48
CA LEU A 71 -28.86 -4.29 -6.29
C LEU A 71 -27.97 -4.97 -7.35
N GLY A 72 -28.06 -6.30 -7.51
CA GLY A 72 -27.21 -7.07 -8.42
C GLY A 72 -25.76 -7.23 -7.92
N MET A 73 -25.52 -7.03 -6.62
CA MET A 73 -24.20 -7.14 -5.99
C MET A 73 -24.15 -8.35 -5.06
N ASP A 74 -22.94 -8.84 -4.77
CA ASP A 74 -22.71 -9.94 -3.82
C ASP A 74 -21.62 -9.57 -2.80
N THR A 75 -21.53 -10.33 -1.71
CA THR A 75 -20.51 -10.14 -0.66
C THR A 75 -19.85 -11.46 -0.32
N TYR A 76 -18.56 -11.39 0.01
CA TYR A 76 -17.81 -12.54 0.49
C TYR A 76 -18.39 -13.14 1.77
N ASP A 77 -18.24 -14.45 1.94
CA ASP A 77 -18.67 -15.16 3.14
C ASP A 77 -17.50 -15.38 4.09
N PRO A 78 -17.44 -14.76 5.28
CA PRO A 78 -16.32 -14.95 6.22
C PRO A 78 -16.14 -16.40 6.69
N THR A 79 -17.13 -17.28 6.50
CA THR A 79 -17.00 -18.71 6.79
C THR A 79 -16.33 -19.50 5.66
N LYS A 80 -16.46 -19.04 4.41
CA LYS A 80 -15.93 -19.72 3.20
C LYS A 80 -14.70 -19.01 2.63
N ASP A 81 -14.72 -17.69 2.62
CA ASP A 81 -13.73 -16.78 2.04
C ASP A 81 -12.86 -16.15 3.13
N ARG A 82 -12.24 -16.97 3.99
CA ARG A 82 -11.47 -16.50 5.16
C ARG A 82 -10.30 -15.58 4.83
N GLU A 83 -9.83 -15.58 3.59
CA GLU A 83 -8.79 -14.67 3.10
C GLU A 83 -9.32 -13.27 2.77
N LYS A 84 -10.63 -13.15 2.50
CA LYS A 84 -11.28 -11.92 2.02
C LYS A 84 -12.27 -11.34 3.02
N ALA A 85 -12.80 -12.16 3.92
CA ALA A 85 -13.74 -11.76 4.94
C ALA A 85 -13.40 -12.43 6.27
N PHE A 86 -13.53 -11.67 7.36
CA PHE A 86 -13.24 -12.12 8.72
C PHE A 86 -14.48 -12.03 9.60
N SER A 87 -14.60 -12.96 10.56
CA SER A 87 -15.61 -12.92 11.61
C SER A 87 -14.97 -13.37 12.92
N GLY A 88 -15.08 -12.56 13.97
CA GLY A 88 -14.46 -12.84 15.27
C GLY A 88 -14.83 -11.80 16.33
N SER A 89 -14.27 -11.97 17.52
CA SER A 89 -14.37 -10.94 18.57
C SER A 89 -13.49 -9.76 18.21
N ILE A 90 -13.96 -8.55 18.55
CA ILE A 90 -13.17 -7.32 18.45
C ILE A 90 -11.91 -7.42 19.32
N ASP A 91 -11.99 -8.13 20.45
CA ASP A 91 -10.87 -8.31 21.39
C ASP A 91 -9.72 -9.11 20.78
N SER A 92 -10.01 -9.98 19.81
CA SER A 92 -9.00 -10.77 19.10
C SER A 92 -8.29 -9.96 18.01
N GLY A 93 -8.81 -8.78 17.68
CA GLY A 93 -8.35 -7.95 16.59
C GLY A 93 -8.75 -8.45 15.21
N PHE A 94 -8.71 -7.54 14.23
CA PHE A 94 -9.00 -7.86 12.83
C PHE A 94 -8.35 -6.85 11.87
N SER A 95 -8.16 -7.24 10.61
CA SER A 95 -7.64 -6.33 9.58
C SER A 95 -8.76 -5.61 8.84
N PHE A 96 -8.61 -4.29 8.66
CA PHE A 96 -9.53 -3.47 7.85
C PHE A 96 -8.78 -2.29 7.22
N LEU A 97 -8.96 -2.06 5.92
CA LEU A 97 -8.35 -0.96 5.15
C LEU A 97 -6.82 -0.84 5.33
N GLY A 98 -6.13 -1.97 5.47
CA GLY A 98 -4.68 -1.99 5.65
C GLY A 98 -4.22 -1.68 7.08
N TYR A 99 -5.13 -1.58 8.05
CA TYR A 99 -4.82 -1.51 9.49
C TYR A 99 -5.15 -2.84 10.17
N GLU A 100 -4.42 -3.17 11.22
CA GLU A 100 -4.79 -4.18 12.21
C GLU A 100 -5.48 -3.44 13.36
N LEU A 101 -6.80 -3.60 13.51
CA LEU A 101 -7.57 -2.99 14.58
C LEU A 101 -7.53 -3.92 15.80
N ILE A 102 -6.84 -3.50 16.85
CA ILE A 102 -6.72 -4.23 18.13
C ILE A 102 -7.12 -3.31 19.28
N PRO A 103 -7.48 -3.83 20.46
CA PRO A 103 -7.81 -2.98 21.59
C PRO A 103 -6.69 -1.99 21.94
N GLY A 104 -6.97 -0.69 21.82
CA GLY A 104 -6.06 0.41 22.17
C GLY A 104 -5.05 0.83 21.08
N GLU A 105 -4.81 -0.01 20.08
CA GLU A 105 -3.84 0.25 19.01
C GLU A 105 -4.42 -0.07 17.64
N TYR A 106 -3.90 0.59 16.61
CA TYR A 106 -4.30 0.29 15.24
C TYR A 106 -3.11 0.46 14.29
N PRO A 107 -2.13 -0.45 14.36
CA PRO A 107 -0.97 -0.43 13.49
C PRO A 107 -1.35 -0.65 12.02
N PRO A 108 -0.51 -0.20 11.06
CA PRO A 108 -0.57 -0.67 9.68
C PRO A 108 -0.42 -2.19 9.66
N SER A 109 -1.13 -2.89 8.78
CA SER A 109 -1.12 -4.36 8.74
C SER A 109 0.27 -4.93 8.49
N THR A 110 0.50 -6.16 8.95
CA THR A 110 1.76 -6.89 8.72
C THR A 110 2.17 -6.85 7.25
N LYS A 111 1.23 -7.12 6.34
CA LYS A 111 1.45 -7.04 4.90
C LYS A 111 1.84 -5.64 4.43
N ALA A 112 1.22 -4.59 4.94
CA ALA A 112 1.57 -3.20 4.59
C ALA A 112 2.99 -2.83 5.07
N ARG A 113 3.38 -3.30 6.26
CA ARG A 113 4.72 -3.10 6.83
C ARG A 113 5.79 -3.85 6.03
N GLU A 114 5.53 -5.10 5.67
CA GLU A 114 6.43 -5.92 4.86
C GLU A 114 6.60 -5.36 3.44
N ASN A 115 5.51 -4.92 2.83
CA ASN A 115 5.53 -4.30 1.51
C ASN A 115 6.38 -3.04 1.46
N LEU A 116 6.35 -2.20 2.52
CA LEU A 116 7.21 -1.02 2.59
C LEU A 116 8.69 -1.39 2.53
N ILE A 117 9.12 -2.34 3.39
CA ILE A 117 10.51 -2.79 3.42
C ILE A 117 10.90 -3.43 2.09
N HIS A 118 10.00 -4.21 1.48
CA HIS A 118 10.22 -4.81 0.17
C HIS A 118 10.44 -3.75 -0.93
N GLN A 119 9.62 -2.70 -0.96
CA GLN A 119 9.79 -1.59 -1.92
C GLN A 119 11.13 -0.86 -1.73
N ILE A 120 11.54 -0.62 -0.48
CA ILE A 120 12.84 -0.01 -0.18
C ILE A 120 13.98 -0.88 -0.68
N ARG A 121 13.93 -2.20 -0.45
CA ARG A 121 14.92 -3.16 -0.95
C ARG A 121 15.02 -3.16 -2.47
N ILE A 122 13.90 -3.12 -3.18
CA ILE A 122 13.89 -3.01 -4.65
C ILE A 122 14.65 -1.74 -5.09
N LEU A 123 14.35 -0.59 -4.49
CA LEU A 123 15.00 0.69 -4.82
C LEU A 123 16.52 0.68 -4.55
N ILE A 124 16.93 0.01 -3.47
CA ILE A 124 18.34 -0.20 -3.12
C ILE A 124 19.01 -1.10 -4.15
N GLU A 125 18.43 -2.25 -4.48
CA GLU A 125 19.01 -3.19 -5.45
C GLU A 125 19.08 -2.60 -6.85
N ASP A 126 18.09 -1.81 -7.28
CA ASP A 126 18.15 -1.02 -8.51
C ASP A 126 19.31 -0.02 -8.51
N GLY A 127 19.51 0.66 -7.37
CA GLY A 127 20.62 1.57 -7.14
C GLY A 127 21.97 0.87 -7.24
N LYS A 128 22.14 -0.25 -6.53
CA LYS A 128 23.35 -1.09 -6.56
C LYS A 128 23.65 -1.60 -7.96
N ARG A 129 22.65 -2.11 -8.68
CA ARG A 129 22.80 -2.57 -10.08
C ARG A 129 23.30 -1.45 -10.99
N SER A 130 22.76 -0.25 -10.85
CA SER A 130 23.17 0.91 -11.65
C SER A 130 24.58 1.38 -11.27
N ILE A 131 24.92 1.43 -9.98
CA ILE A 131 26.29 1.72 -9.53
C ILE A 131 27.28 0.71 -10.11
N ALA A 132 26.97 -0.59 -10.06
CA ALA A 132 27.82 -1.63 -10.63
C ALA A 132 28.03 -1.49 -12.14
N LYS A 133 27.02 -1.01 -12.89
CA LYS A 133 27.17 -0.67 -14.32
C LYS A 133 28.18 0.46 -14.53
N VAL A 134 28.08 1.53 -13.74
CA VAL A 134 29.02 2.67 -13.80
C VAL A 134 30.44 2.20 -13.48
N MET A 135 30.61 1.33 -12.47
CA MET A 135 31.93 0.79 -12.12
C MET A 135 32.55 -0.02 -13.27
N ARG A 136 31.74 -0.66 -14.12
CA ARG A 136 32.19 -1.35 -15.34
C ARG A 136 32.39 -0.41 -16.54
N GLY A 137 32.20 0.90 -16.37
CA GLY A 137 32.30 1.88 -17.45
C GLY A 137 31.11 1.91 -18.41
N ALA A 138 30.00 1.23 -18.09
CA ALA A 138 28.80 1.23 -18.91
C ALA A 138 27.98 2.51 -18.73
N GLU A 139 27.31 2.94 -19.80
CA GLU A 139 26.37 4.05 -19.74
C GLU A 139 25.07 3.68 -19.04
N LEU A 140 24.45 4.68 -18.42
CA LEU A 140 23.18 4.54 -17.71
C LEU A 140 22.05 5.17 -18.52
N ARG A 141 20.92 4.48 -18.56
CA ARG A 141 19.67 5.00 -19.12
C ARG A 141 19.14 6.15 -18.28
N SER A 142 18.35 7.04 -18.88
CA SER A 142 17.82 8.24 -18.22
C SER A 142 17.03 7.93 -16.93
N ASN A 143 16.30 6.81 -16.91
CA ASN A 143 15.49 6.36 -15.77
C ASN A 143 16.27 5.60 -14.69
N GLU A 144 17.54 5.26 -14.92
CA GLU A 144 18.34 4.53 -13.94
C GLU A 144 18.83 5.46 -12.83
N ARG A 145 18.59 5.02 -11.58
CA ARG A 145 18.94 5.74 -10.35
C ARG A 145 20.23 5.17 -9.79
N CYS A 146 21.10 6.03 -9.28
CA CYS A 146 22.25 5.61 -8.47
C CYS A 146 22.06 6.09 -7.03
N TYR A 147 23.14 6.25 -6.27
CA TYR A 147 23.08 6.43 -4.83
C TYR A 147 22.13 7.55 -4.39
N ALA A 148 22.35 8.79 -4.84
CA ALA A 148 21.56 9.94 -4.41
C ALA A 148 20.07 9.84 -4.80
N GLN A 149 19.76 9.44 -6.03
CA GLN A 149 18.39 9.36 -6.52
C GLN A 149 17.65 8.17 -5.91
N SER A 150 18.33 7.07 -5.59
CA SER A 150 17.75 5.97 -4.83
C SER A 150 17.36 6.45 -3.43
N LEU A 151 18.20 7.22 -2.74
CA LEU A 151 17.84 7.80 -1.43
C LEU A 151 16.63 8.73 -1.51
N VAL A 152 16.56 9.61 -2.52
CA VAL A 152 15.38 10.48 -2.74
C VAL A 152 14.12 9.65 -3.02
N ALA A 153 14.23 8.59 -3.83
CA ALA A 153 13.11 7.71 -4.11
C ALA A 153 12.62 6.97 -2.86
N ILE A 154 13.54 6.53 -2.00
CA ILE A 154 13.23 5.88 -0.71
C ILE A 154 12.52 6.88 0.21
N ASP A 155 13.04 8.10 0.38
CA ASP A 155 12.42 9.14 1.20
C ASP A 155 10.99 9.47 0.73
N ASN A 156 10.77 9.63 -0.57
CA ASN A 156 9.44 9.86 -1.12
C ASN A 156 8.50 8.67 -0.88
N THR A 157 9.01 7.43 -0.96
CA THR A 157 8.22 6.21 -0.66
C THR A 157 7.79 6.19 0.80
N ILE A 158 8.71 6.49 1.72
CA ILE A 158 8.43 6.55 3.17
C ILE A 158 7.43 7.66 3.48
N LYS A 159 7.59 8.86 2.90
CA LYS A 159 6.67 9.98 3.06
C LYS A 159 5.25 9.63 2.61
N GLY A 160 5.12 9.05 1.42
CA GLY A 160 3.84 8.60 0.89
C GLY A 160 3.19 7.55 1.79
N TRP A 161 3.96 6.54 2.21
CA TRP A 161 3.48 5.49 3.10
C TRP A 161 3.03 6.05 4.47
N ARG A 162 3.82 6.93 5.07
CA ARG A 162 3.48 7.58 6.35
C ARG A 162 2.20 8.42 6.24
N ALA A 163 1.99 9.09 5.11
CA ALA A 163 0.77 9.85 4.86
C ALA A 163 -0.47 8.94 4.81
N SER A 164 -0.37 7.76 4.18
CA SER A 164 -1.46 6.76 4.14
C SER A 164 -1.82 6.21 5.52
N PHE A 165 -0.82 6.09 6.41
CA PHE A 165 -0.99 5.58 7.78
C PHE A 165 -0.95 6.66 8.86
N ARG A 166 -1.29 7.91 8.50
CA ARG A 166 -1.20 9.06 9.42
C ARG A 166 -1.99 8.89 10.71
N CYS A 167 -3.10 8.15 10.67
CA CYS A 167 -3.94 7.96 11.83
C CYS A 167 -3.38 6.90 12.79
N ALA A 168 -2.51 5.98 12.35
CA ALA A 168 -2.11 4.81 13.13
C ALA A 168 -1.60 5.15 14.54
N ASN A 169 -2.15 4.48 15.56
CA ASN A 169 -1.63 4.50 16.92
C ASN A 169 -0.80 3.24 17.16
N SER A 170 0.51 3.33 16.88
CA SER A 170 1.42 2.17 16.93
C SER A 170 2.91 2.58 17.01
N PRO A 171 3.34 3.23 18.11
CA PRO A 171 4.69 3.79 18.22
C PRO A 171 5.79 2.72 18.17
N MET A 172 5.55 1.55 18.77
CA MET A 172 6.54 0.46 18.80
C MET A 172 6.78 -0.14 17.41
N GLN A 173 5.72 -0.30 16.62
CA GLN A 173 5.76 -0.84 15.27
C GLN A 173 6.46 0.13 14.31
N PHE A 174 6.27 1.45 14.48
CA PHE A 174 7.02 2.45 13.73
C PHE A 174 8.51 2.46 14.10
N ALA A 175 8.84 2.40 15.40
CA ALA A 175 10.23 2.30 15.84
C ALA A 175 10.93 1.02 15.34
N ASP A 176 10.20 -0.09 15.20
CA ASP A 176 10.73 -1.31 14.59
C ASP A 176 10.97 -1.17 13.08
N LEU A 177 10.06 -0.50 12.37
CA LEU A 177 10.24 -0.18 10.97
C LEU A 177 11.44 0.73 10.74
N ASP A 178 11.59 1.80 11.52
CA ASP A 178 12.75 2.70 11.42
C ASP A 178 14.05 1.93 11.62
N ARG A 179 14.15 1.07 12.64
CA ARG A 179 15.32 0.19 12.85
C ARG A 179 15.59 -0.76 11.68
N LYS A 180 14.57 -1.20 10.95
CA LYS A 180 14.74 -2.03 9.75
C LYS A 180 15.22 -1.18 8.58
N ILE A 181 14.63 -0.02 8.36
CA ILE A 181 15.01 0.93 7.30
C ILE A 181 16.45 1.40 7.50
N ASP A 182 16.84 1.75 8.73
CA ASP A 182 18.20 2.17 9.06
C ASP A 182 19.24 1.10 8.71
N ARG A 183 18.93 -0.18 8.95
CA ARG A 183 19.80 -1.30 8.56
C ARG A 183 19.97 -1.37 7.04
N GLU A 184 18.86 -1.30 6.28
CA GLU A 184 18.91 -1.32 4.81
C GLU A 184 19.69 -0.13 4.24
N LEU A 185 19.48 1.08 4.79
CA LEU A 185 20.19 2.29 4.38
C LEU A 185 21.67 2.23 4.73
N HIS A 186 22.00 1.70 5.91
CA HIS A 186 23.38 1.51 6.35
C HIS A 186 24.12 0.54 5.41
N ASP A 187 23.52 -0.60 5.08
CA ASP A 187 24.11 -1.58 4.17
C ASP A 187 24.26 -1.03 2.75
N PHE A 188 23.30 -0.24 2.28
CA PHE A 188 23.42 0.45 1.00
C PHE A 188 24.54 1.49 1.00
N ARG A 189 24.67 2.27 2.07
CA ARG A 189 25.76 3.24 2.25
C ARG A 189 27.11 2.55 2.29
N ARG A 190 27.25 1.45 3.04
CA ARG A 190 28.48 0.65 3.11
C ARG A 190 28.88 0.18 1.71
N TYR A 191 27.95 -0.47 0.99
CA TYR A 191 28.17 -0.91 -0.39
C TYR A 191 28.65 0.24 -1.29
N PHE A 192 28.00 1.40 -1.20
CA PHE A 192 28.38 2.56 -2.00
C PHE A 192 29.83 3.00 -1.70
N LEU A 193 30.17 3.17 -0.42
CA LEU A 193 31.52 3.59 0.00
C LEU A 193 32.60 2.59 -0.42
N GLU A 194 32.34 1.29 -0.27
CA GLU A 194 33.25 0.22 -0.72
C GLU A 194 33.51 0.29 -2.23
N LYS A 195 32.51 0.64 -3.05
CA LYS A 195 32.73 0.83 -4.49
C LYS A 195 33.46 2.12 -4.82
N MET A 196 33.41 3.13 -3.95
CA MET A 196 34.08 4.42 -4.22
C MET A 196 35.59 4.37 -3.97
N THR A 197 36.10 3.45 -3.14
CA THR A 197 37.54 3.34 -2.85
C THR A 197 38.33 3.00 -4.11
N GLU A 198 37.84 2.05 -4.92
CA GLU A 198 38.46 1.59 -6.16
C GLU A 198 38.11 2.45 -7.39
N ALA A 199 37.10 3.33 -7.28
CA ALA A 199 36.59 4.10 -8.39
C ALA A 199 37.44 5.34 -8.72
N ASP A 200 37.58 5.65 -10.00
CA ASP A 200 38.18 6.90 -10.48
C ASP A 200 37.24 8.11 -10.25
N GLY A 201 37.74 9.34 -10.46
CA GLY A 201 36.95 10.56 -10.24
C GLY A 201 35.69 10.65 -11.11
N ARG A 202 35.71 10.10 -12.32
CA ARG A 202 34.56 10.07 -13.24
C ARG A 202 33.50 9.09 -12.72
N GLN A 203 33.92 7.88 -12.37
CA GLN A 203 33.05 6.83 -11.84
C GLN A 203 32.40 7.27 -10.53
N ARG A 204 33.15 7.91 -9.62
CA ARG A 204 32.62 8.46 -8.36
C ARG A 204 31.49 9.46 -8.62
N ARG A 205 31.68 10.38 -9.57
CA ARG A 205 30.68 11.38 -9.94
C ARG A 205 29.44 10.75 -10.61
N LEU A 206 29.64 9.77 -11.48
CA LEU A 206 28.51 9.09 -12.15
C LEU A 206 27.76 8.15 -11.21
N ALA A 207 28.41 7.58 -10.19
CA ALA A 207 27.78 6.74 -9.17
C ALA A 207 26.89 7.53 -8.19
N THR A 208 27.07 8.85 -8.10
CA THR A 208 26.10 9.77 -7.47
C THR A 208 25.09 10.34 -8.48
N ARG A 209 25.14 9.87 -9.74
CA ARG A 209 24.33 10.26 -10.91
C ARG A 209 24.48 11.71 -11.34
N VAL A 210 25.63 12.33 -11.08
CA VAL A 210 25.90 13.68 -11.58
C VAL A 210 26.52 13.58 -12.97
N GLN A 211 25.85 14.10 -13.99
CA GLN A 211 26.30 14.01 -15.40
C GLN A 211 27.61 14.77 -15.63
N LEU A 212 28.43 14.30 -16.56
CA LEU A 212 29.62 15.02 -17.04
C LEU A 212 29.22 16.05 -18.11
N LEU A 213 29.93 17.19 -18.13
CA LEU A 213 29.76 18.19 -19.20
C LEU A 213 30.47 17.79 -20.49
N LYS A 214 31.57 17.03 -20.38
CA LYS A 214 32.30 16.51 -21.53
C LYS A 214 31.40 15.54 -22.29
N LYS A 215 30.84 15.98 -23.42
CA LYS A 215 30.16 15.10 -24.37
C LYS A 215 31.23 14.26 -25.04
N TYR A 216 31.12 12.94 -24.94
CA TYR A 216 31.93 12.07 -25.80
C TYR A 216 31.25 12.07 -27.16
N THR A 217 31.95 12.59 -28.17
CA THR A 217 31.70 12.22 -29.56
C THR A 217 32.14 10.77 -29.71
N ASN A 218 31.24 9.90 -30.17
CA ASN A 218 31.60 8.58 -30.70
C ASN A 218 32.57 8.75 -31.87
#